data_AF-A0AAE5XK78-F1
#
_entry.id   AF-A0AAE5XK78-F1
#
_cell.length_a   1.000
_cell.length_b   1.000
_cell.length_c   1.000
_cell.angle_alpha   90.00
_cell.angle_beta   90.00
_cell.angle_gamma   90.00
#
_symmetry.space_group_name_H-M   'P 1'
#
loop_
_entity.id
_entity.type
_entity.pdbx_description
1 polymer ?
#
loop_
_entity_poly.entity_id
_entity_poly.type
_entity_poly.pdbx_seq_one_letter_code
_entity_poly.pdbx_strand_id
1 'polypeptide(L)'
;MSADMDASIDDLVLDKLILRKLALEAFDMLLEGAVDDARKVLTTVNRIKPGNPASTLGLALAERLQEPGRGCGHSVGDGQNGDPVLNCFQGLIWLQQGCEEEARALLAKASQSPDATAARLARDIIQHEIEGR
;
A
#
# COMPACT_ATOMS: atom_id res chain seq x y z
N MET A 1 15.03 20.51 34.38
CA MET A 1 14.56 19.17 33.97
C MET A 1 13.71 19.25 32.69
N SER A 2 14.08 20.10 31.69
CA SER A 2 13.17 20.46 30.59
C SER A 2 13.75 20.25 29.18
N ALA A 3 15.01 19.80 29.05
CA ALA A 3 15.67 19.61 27.75
C ALA A 3 15.63 18.14 27.28
N ASP A 4 15.70 17.17 28.20
CA ASP A 4 15.63 15.74 27.85
C ASP A 4 14.26 15.27 27.35
N MET A 5 13.17 15.94 27.79
CA MET A 5 11.81 15.58 27.36
C MET A 5 11.48 16.04 25.94
N ASP A 6 12.09 17.14 25.48
CA ASP A 6 11.82 17.75 24.18
C ASP A 6 12.51 16.97 23.06
N ALA A 7 13.78 16.59 23.26
CA ALA A 7 14.54 15.75 22.33
C ALA A 7 13.89 14.36 22.10
N SER A 8 13.27 13.80 23.15
CA SER A 8 12.58 12.50 23.06
C SER A 8 11.30 12.54 22.20
N ILE A 9 10.67 13.71 22.06
CA ILE A 9 9.46 13.87 21.23
C ILE A 9 9.86 14.02 19.76
N ASP A 10 10.89 14.80 19.48
CA ASP A 10 11.42 15.01 18.13
C ASP A 10 11.95 13.71 17.51
N ASP A 11 12.67 12.89 18.28
CA ASP A 11 13.16 11.57 17.82
C ASP A 11 11.99 10.62 17.48
N LEU A 12 10.92 10.63 18.28
CA LEU A 12 9.76 9.78 18.04
C LEU A 12 8.98 10.19 16.78
N VAL A 13 8.92 11.50 16.49
CA VAL A 13 8.30 12.03 15.28
C VAL A 13 9.16 11.72 14.06
N LEU A 14 10.48 11.88 14.18
CA LEU A 14 11.43 11.57 13.13
C LEU A 14 11.41 10.09 12.76
N ASP A 15 11.40 9.18 13.76
CA ASP A 15 11.31 7.73 13.54
C ASP A 15 10.01 7.34 12.82
N LYS A 16 8.88 7.94 13.20
CA LYS A 16 7.61 7.72 12.49
C LYS A 16 7.68 8.19 11.04
N LEU A 17 8.32 9.34 10.78
CA LEU A 17 8.46 9.89 9.44
C LEU A 17 9.38 9.03 8.57
N ILE A 18 10.50 8.57 9.12
CA ILE A 18 11.46 7.68 8.45
C ILE A 18 10.78 6.37 8.07
N LEU A 19 10.09 5.72 9.03
CA LEU A 19 9.38 4.47 8.76
C LEU A 19 8.29 4.65 7.70
N ARG A 20 7.60 5.79 7.69
CA ARG A 20 6.60 6.11 6.65
C ARG A 20 7.26 6.24 5.28
N LYS A 21 8.39 6.95 5.17
CA LYS A 21 9.10 7.09 3.89
C LYS A 21 9.64 5.77 3.37
N LEU A 22 10.24 4.95 4.23
CA LEU A 22 10.73 3.62 3.86
C LEU A 22 9.61 2.72 3.34
N ALA A 23 8.42 2.78 3.97
CA ALA A 23 7.29 2.01 3.51
C ALA A 23 6.76 2.49 2.15
N LEU A 24 6.70 3.80 1.92
CA LEU A 24 6.29 4.38 0.63
C LEU A 24 7.26 3.99 -0.49
N GLU A 25 8.56 4.13 -0.26
CA GLU A 25 9.59 3.70 -1.21
C GLU A 25 9.45 2.21 -1.57
N ALA A 26 9.16 1.37 -0.57
CA ALA A 26 8.93 -0.04 -0.83
C ALA A 26 7.65 -0.32 -1.64
N PHE A 27 6.62 0.52 -1.52
CA PHE A 27 5.45 0.43 -2.40
C PHE A 27 5.81 0.81 -3.84
N ASP A 28 6.60 1.86 -4.05
CA ASP A 28 7.09 2.23 -5.38
C ASP A 28 7.89 1.08 -6.01
N MET A 29 8.78 0.45 -5.23
CA MET A 29 9.49 -0.76 -5.65
C MET A 29 8.55 -1.92 -6.04
N LEU A 30 7.43 -2.13 -5.33
CA LEU A 30 6.43 -3.14 -5.70
C LEU A 30 5.76 -2.82 -7.04
N LEU A 31 5.43 -1.54 -7.26
CA LEU A 31 4.81 -1.08 -8.51
C LEU A 31 5.79 -1.17 -9.70
N GLU A 32 7.08 -0.97 -9.47
CA GLU A 32 8.15 -1.13 -10.45
C GLU A 32 8.54 -2.60 -10.72
N GLY A 33 7.96 -3.55 -9.96
CA GLY A 33 8.26 -4.98 -10.09
C GLY A 33 9.53 -5.43 -9.35
N ALA A 34 10.17 -4.55 -8.58
CA ALA A 34 11.29 -4.86 -7.69
C ALA A 34 10.81 -5.54 -6.37
N VAL A 35 10.04 -6.63 -6.52
CA VAL A 35 9.27 -7.24 -5.43
C VAL A 35 10.16 -7.78 -4.30
N ASP A 36 11.29 -8.40 -4.63
CA ASP A 36 12.21 -8.93 -3.60
C ASP A 36 12.87 -7.83 -2.77
N ASP A 37 13.17 -6.68 -3.37
CA ASP A 37 13.79 -5.55 -2.67
C ASP A 37 12.77 -4.81 -1.81
N ALA A 38 11.57 -4.59 -2.34
CA ALA A 38 10.44 -4.09 -1.56
C ALA A 38 10.18 -4.95 -0.32
N ARG A 39 10.15 -6.29 -0.48
CA ARG A 39 9.93 -7.22 0.63
C ARG A 39 10.99 -7.09 1.72
N LYS A 40 12.27 -6.88 1.36
CA LYS A 40 13.34 -6.66 2.34
C LYS A 40 13.12 -5.37 3.13
N VAL A 41 12.76 -4.28 2.45
CA VAL A 41 12.49 -2.99 3.10
C VAL A 41 11.29 -3.10 4.03
N LEU A 42 10.19 -3.68 3.58
CA LEU A 42 8.96 -3.85 4.38
C LEU A 42 9.18 -4.79 5.57
N THR A 43 9.96 -5.87 5.40
CA THR A 43 10.37 -6.73 6.51
C THR A 43 11.15 -5.94 7.55
N THR A 44 12.03 -5.04 7.12
CA THR A 44 12.83 -4.19 8.00
C THR A 44 11.95 -3.19 8.76
N VAL A 45 11.01 -2.53 8.07
CA VAL A 45 10.03 -1.64 8.71
C VAL A 45 9.20 -2.40 9.76
N ASN A 46 8.73 -3.61 9.45
CA ASN A 46 7.96 -4.44 10.39
C ASN A 46 8.80 -4.94 11.58
N ARG A 47 10.12 -5.12 11.40
CA ARG A 47 11.03 -5.46 12.52
C ARG A 47 11.23 -4.27 13.47
N ILE A 48 11.39 -3.07 12.92
CA ILE A 48 11.56 -1.84 13.72
C ILE A 48 10.26 -1.50 14.44
N LYS A 49 9.12 -1.62 13.76
CA LYS A 49 7.80 -1.38 14.32
C LYS A 49 6.83 -2.52 13.95
N PRO A 50 6.78 -3.58 14.77
CA PRO A 50 5.86 -4.69 14.56
C PRO A 50 4.41 -4.21 14.49
N GLY A 51 3.68 -4.69 13.49
CA GLY A 51 2.28 -4.28 13.27
C GLY A 51 2.16 -2.91 12.62
N ASN A 52 3.23 -2.34 12.05
CA ASN A 52 3.13 -1.17 11.20
C ASN A 52 2.23 -1.49 9.98
N PRO A 53 1.09 -0.78 9.82
CA PRO A 53 0.11 -1.12 8.79
C PRO A 53 0.68 -1.13 7.37
N ALA A 54 1.55 -0.18 7.04
CA ALA A 54 2.14 -0.06 5.72
C ALA A 54 3.06 -1.25 5.42
N SER A 55 3.86 -1.70 6.40
CA SER A 55 4.69 -2.89 6.24
C SER A 55 3.88 -4.19 6.11
N THR A 56 2.80 -4.33 6.88
CA THR A 56 1.91 -5.49 6.79
C THR A 56 1.24 -5.58 5.43
N LEU A 57 0.70 -4.46 4.93
CA LEU A 57 0.04 -4.39 3.64
C LEU A 57 1.02 -4.61 2.48
N GLY A 58 2.19 -3.97 2.53
CA GLY A 58 3.20 -4.14 1.50
C GLY A 58 3.73 -5.57 1.43
N LEU A 59 3.92 -6.26 2.57
CA LEU A 59 4.34 -7.66 2.60
C LEU A 59 3.27 -8.58 1.97
N ALA A 60 2.00 -8.37 2.30
CA ALA A 60 0.91 -9.12 1.69
C ALA A 60 0.83 -8.87 0.16
N LEU A 61 1.08 -7.64 -0.29
CA LEU A 61 1.17 -7.33 -1.72
C LEU A 61 2.38 -8.02 -2.37
N ALA A 62 3.55 -8.00 -1.74
CA ALA A 62 4.74 -8.66 -2.23
C ALA A 62 4.54 -10.19 -2.39
N GLU A 63 3.88 -10.83 -1.43
CA GLU A 63 3.51 -12.25 -1.51
C GLU A 63 2.62 -12.54 -2.72
N ARG A 64 1.63 -11.68 -2.98
CA ARG A 64 0.74 -11.82 -4.14
C ARG A 64 1.44 -11.63 -5.47
N LEU A 65 2.37 -10.67 -5.56
CA LEU A 65 3.15 -10.44 -6.77
C LEU A 65 4.17 -11.58 -7.04
N GLN A 66 4.44 -12.44 -6.06
CA GLN A 66 5.30 -13.62 -6.20
C GLN A 66 4.55 -14.93 -6.48
N GLU A 67 3.21 -14.94 -6.44
CA GLU A 67 2.43 -16.16 -6.73
C GLU A 67 2.69 -16.63 -8.18
N PRO A 68 3.27 -17.83 -8.39
CA PRO A 68 3.61 -18.33 -9.71
C PRO A 68 2.33 -18.53 -10.53
N GLY A 69 2.17 -17.73 -11.58
CA GLY A 69 0.96 -17.67 -12.41
C GLY A 69 0.43 -16.25 -12.61
N ARG A 70 0.80 -15.29 -11.75
CA ARG A 70 0.63 -13.85 -11.96
C ARG A 70 1.97 -13.23 -12.33
N GLY A 71 2.44 -13.50 -13.54
CA GLY A 71 3.57 -12.76 -14.06
C GLY A 71 3.20 -11.27 -14.13
N CYS A 72 3.90 -10.43 -13.35
CA CYS A 72 4.03 -8.97 -13.55
C CYS A 72 4.76 -8.67 -14.87
N GLY A 73 4.31 -9.30 -15.96
CA GLY A 73 4.86 -9.24 -17.30
C GLY A 73 3.79 -9.00 -18.35
N HIS A 74 2.58 -8.60 -17.96
CA HIS A 74 1.72 -7.87 -18.88
C HIS A 74 2.06 -6.39 -18.75
N SER A 75 2.78 -5.93 -19.77
CA SER A 75 2.99 -4.56 -20.17
C SER A 75 1.98 -3.61 -19.53
N VAL A 76 2.50 -2.56 -18.88
CA VAL A 76 1.78 -1.29 -18.72
C VAL A 76 1.57 -0.75 -20.14
N GLY A 77 0.58 -1.31 -20.83
CA GLY A 77 0.26 -1.09 -22.22
C GLY A 77 -1.24 -1.12 -22.33
N ASP A 78 -1.81 0.07 -22.50
CA ASP A 78 -3.16 0.32 -23.00
C ASP A 78 -4.23 -0.72 -22.66
N GLY A 79 -4.94 -0.46 -21.58
CA GLY A 79 -6.22 -1.08 -21.35
C GLY A 79 -6.51 -1.11 -19.87
N GLN A 80 -7.35 -0.19 -19.45
CA GLN A 80 -8.44 -0.23 -18.46
C GLN A 80 -8.57 -1.39 -17.43
N ASN A 81 -7.83 -2.49 -17.45
CA ASN A 81 -7.92 -3.66 -16.59
C ASN A 81 -6.55 -4.01 -15.98
N GLY A 82 -5.99 -3.13 -15.14
CA GLY A 82 -4.87 -3.49 -14.25
C GLY A 82 -5.27 -4.58 -13.25
N ASP A 83 -4.29 -5.25 -12.64
CA ASP A 83 -4.52 -6.26 -11.60
C ASP A 83 -5.50 -5.70 -10.54
N PRO A 84 -6.60 -6.40 -10.22
CA PRO A 84 -7.61 -5.92 -9.28
C PRO A 84 -7.06 -5.55 -7.90
N VAL A 85 -6.01 -6.23 -7.43
CA VAL A 85 -5.33 -5.93 -6.17
C VAL A 85 -4.52 -4.64 -6.31
N LEU A 86 -3.77 -4.47 -7.40
CA LEU A 86 -3.05 -3.23 -7.67
C LEU A 86 -4.00 -2.02 -7.81
N ASN A 87 -5.16 -2.22 -8.42
CA ASN A 87 -6.20 -1.18 -8.49
C ASN A 87 -6.71 -0.76 -7.10
N CYS A 88 -6.74 -1.68 -6.12
CA CYS A 88 -7.06 -1.33 -4.74
C CYS A 88 -6.02 -0.40 -4.12
N PHE A 89 -4.73 -0.71 -4.31
CA PHE A 89 -3.64 0.11 -3.78
C PHE A 89 -3.53 1.46 -4.49
N GLN A 90 -3.71 1.50 -5.81
CA GLN A 90 -3.77 2.74 -6.56
C GLN A 90 -4.94 3.62 -6.11
N GLY A 91 -6.09 3.02 -5.81
CA GLY A 91 -7.24 3.73 -5.23
C GLY A 91 -6.89 4.40 -3.90
N LEU A 92 -6.20 3.71 -2.99
CA LEU A 92 -5.73 4.29 -1.73
C LEU A 92 -4.77 5.46 -1.93
N ILE A 93 -3.85 5.37 -2.90
CA ILE A 93 -2.91 6.45 -3.23
C ILE A 93 -3.67 7.69 -3.70
N TRP A 94 -4.66 7.52 -4.58
CA TRP A 94 -5.49 8.63 -5.06
C TRP A 94 -6.32 9.28 -3.95
N LEU A 95 -6.85 8.49 -3.00
CA LEU A 95 -7.51 9.05 -1.81
C LEU A 95 -6.54 9.93 -0.99
N GLN A 96 -5.30 9.49 -0.80
CA GLN A 96 -4.29 10.29 -0.09
C GLN A 96 -3.89 11.58 -0.84
N GLN A 97 -4.08 11.62 -2.16
CA GLN A 97 -3.80 12.78 -3.01
C GLN A 97 -5.02 13.72 -3.15
N GLY A 98 -6.17 13.36 -2.58
CA GLY A 98 -7.43 14.11 -2.71
C GLY A 98 -8.18 13.85 -4.02
N CYS A 99 -7.76 12.87 -4.81
CA CYS A 99 -8.42 12.42 -6.05
C CYS A 99 -9.51 11.39 -5.73
N GLU A 100 -10.54 11.81 -4.98
CA GLU A 100 -11.57 10.92 -4.45
C GLU A 100 -12.43 10.28 -5.56
N GLU A 101 -12.81 11.03 -6.60
CA GLU A 101 -13.67 10.52 -7.67
C GLU A 101 -12.97 9.42 -8.48
N GLU A 102 -11.70 9.62 -8.83
CA GLU A 102 -10.89 8.66 -9.56
C GLU A 102 -10.64 7.41 -8.71
N ALA A 103 -10.32 7.59 -7.42
CA ALA A 103 -10.17 6.49 -6.48
C ALA A 103 -11.44 5.65 -6.38
N ARG A 104 -12.59 6.31 -6.24
CA ARG A 104 -13.89 5.63 -6.12
C ARG A 104 -14.22 4.84 -7.37
N ALA A 105 -13.98 5.40 -8.56
CA ALA A 105 -14.23 4.70 -9.82
C ALA A 105 -13.34 3.45 -9.96
N LEU A 106 -12.06 3.56 -9.61
CA LEU A 106 -11.11 2.45 -9.69
C LEU A 106 -11.42 1.34 -8.67
N LEU A 107 -11.74 1.71 -7.43
CA LEU A 107 -12.12 0.78 -6.38
C LEU A 107 -13.47 0.10 -6.68
N ALA A 108 -14.45 0.84 -7.21
CA ALA A 108 -15.72 0.27 -7.64
C ALA A 108 -15.51 -0.82 -8.70
N LYS A 109 -14.59 -0.60 -9.64
CA LYS A 109 -14.21 -1.60 -10.63
C LYS A 109 -13.51 -2.81 -10.01
N ALA A 110 -12.57 -2.60 -9.09
CA ALA A 110 -11.89 -3.68 -8.38
C ALA A 110 -12.87 -4.51 -7.51
N SER A 111 -13.91 -3.89 -6.95
CA SER A 111 -14.95 -4.54 -6.15
C SER A 111 -15.78 -5.58 -6.92
N GLN A 112 -15.82 -5.47 -8.25
CA GLN A 112 -16.55 -6.35 -9.16
C GLN A 112 -15.66 -7.45 -9.75
N SER A 113 -14.39 -7.50 -9.35
CA SER A 113 -13.45 -8.51 -9.83
C SER A 113 -13.88 -9.93 -9.42
N PRO A 114 -13.63 -10.95 -10.27
CA PRO A 114 -13.76 -12.35 -9.88
C PRO A 114 -12.75 -12.78 -8.81
N ASP A 115 -11.69 -12.00 -8.60
CA ASP A 115 -10.78 -12.17 -7.46
C ASP A 115 -11.49 -11.73 -6.17
N ALA A 116 -11.97 -12.71 -5.40
CA ALA A 116 -12.65 -12.48 -4.14
C ALA A 116 -11.84 -11.66 -3.12
N THR A 117 -10.51 -11.76 -3.16
CA THR A 117 -9.62 -11.02 -2.26
C THR A 117 -9.60 -9.56 -2.65
N ALA A 118 -9.35 -9.26 -3.93
CA ALA A 118 -9.35 -7.89 -4.44
C ALA A 118 -10.74 -7.25 -4.31
N ALA A 119 -11.80 -7.98 -4.62
CA ALA A 119 -13.16 -7.50 -4.54
C ALA A 119 -13.55 -7.11 -3.11
N ARG A 120 -13.13 -7.92 -2.13
CA ARG A 120 -13.32 -7.60 -0.71
C ARG A 120 -12.48 -6.41 -0.29
N LEU A 121 -11.19 -6.39 -0.62
CA LEU A 121 -10.30 -5.28 -0.29
C LEU A 121 -10.82 -3.95 -0.81
N ALA A 122 -11.28 -3.90 -2.06
CA ALA A 122 -11.86 -2.70 -2.64
C ALA A 122 -13.11 -2.21 -1.90
N ARG A 123 -14.00 -3.13 -1.49
CA ARG A 123 -15.18 -2.79 -0.69
C ARG A 123 -14.79 -2.25 0.68
N ASP A 124 -13.83 -2.88 1.34
CA ASP A 124 -13.35 -2.47 2.66
C ASP A 124 -12.74 -1.05 2.58
N ILE A 125 -11.96 -0.75 1.53
CA ILE A 125 -11.40 0.60 1.28
C ILE A 125 -12.52 1.63 1.05
N ILE A 126 -13.50 1.33 0.18
CA ILE A 126 -14.63 2.25 -0.07
C ILE A 126 -15.38 2.55 1.24
N GLN A 127 -15.67 1.52 2.03
CA GLN A 127 -16.43 1.66 3.26
C GLN A 127 -15.71 2.51 4.32
N HIS A 128 -14.40 2.30 4.51
CA HIS A 128 -13.67 2.94 5.59
C HIS A 128 -13.05 4.29 5.21
N GLU A 129 -12.54 4.43 3.98
CA GLU A 129 -11.80 5.63 3.58
C GLU A 129 -12.67 6.65 2.84
N ILE A 130 -13.79 6.23 2.24
CA ILE A 130 -14.69 7.12 1.47
C ILE A 130 -16.00 7.34 2.22
N GLU A 131 -16.61 6.28 2.74
CA GLU A 131 -17.91 6.37 3.42
C GLU A 131 -17.79 6.70 4.93
N GLY A 132 -16.59 6.59 5.51
CA GLY A 132 -16.27 7.00 6.87
C GLY A 132 -16.99 6.22 7.98
N ARG A 133 -17.25 4.91 7.75
CA ARG A 133 -17.93 4.03 8.71
C ARG A 133 -16.98 3.17 9.55
#